data_AF-A0A357V308-F1
#
_entry.id   AF-A0A357V308-F1
#
_cell.length_a   1.000
_cell.length_b   1.000
_cell.length_c   1.000
_cell.angle_alpha   90.00
_cell.angle_beta   90.00
_cell.angle_gamma   90.00
#
_symmetry.space_group_name_H-M   'P 1'
#
loop_
_entity.id
_entity.type
_entity.pdbx_description
1 polymer ?
#
loop_
_entity_poly.entity_id
_entity_poly.type
_entity_poly.pdbx_seq_one_letter_code
_entity_poly.pdbx_strand_id
1 'polypeptide(L)'
;MTDTQPDFQAPDLPAEDNGLILPRRSFLRGAGTLTLSAAAVAMLAGCESAAAGSSASAADVSILNTALGAELEAIAAYQVGAESGLLRKPVLDLAVQFQGHHKEHADLLAKTVRSLGGRPVDAKKTYDFPVDQLKSQNDVLGFAAGLEKGAVSAYLGAVPLFQNRDLAKAAASILGDEAMHWAVLRNALGQNPVPVAFVS
;
A
#
# COMPACT_ATOMS: atom_id res chain seq x y z
N MET A 1 -36.41 35.41 -26.83
CA MET A 1 -35.24 34.73 -27.42
C MET A 1 -34.81 33.70 -26.39
N THR A 2 -35.38 32.51 -26.52
CA THR A 2 -35.23 31.37 -25.60
C THR A 2 -34.15 30.46 -26.16
N ASP A 3 -33.09 30.29 -25.40
CA ASP A 3 -31.93 29.47 -25.75
C ASP A 3 -32.20 28.04 -25.26
N THR A 4 -32.62 27.17 -26.18
CA THR A 4 -32.84 25.74 -25.94
C THR A 4 -31.52 25.00 -26.12
N GLN A 5 -31.01 24.38 -25.05
CA GLN A 5 -29.94 23.39 -25.09
C GLN A 5 -30.28 22.24 -26.07
N PRO A 6 -29.29 21.66 -26.76
CA PRO A 6 -29.49 20.44 -27.53
C PRO A 6 -29.63 19.21 -26.60
N ASP A 7 -30.66 18.42 -26.86
CA ASP A 7 -30.90 17.10 -26.26
C ASP A 7 -29.74 16.14 -26.56
N PHE A 8 -29.22 15.48 -25.53
CA PHE A 8 -28.27 14.38 -25.68
C PHE A 8 -29.05 13.09 -25.96
N GLN A 9 -29.21 12.76 -27.24
CA GLN A 9 -29.78 11.48 -27.67
C GLN A 9 -28.72 10.39 -27.51
N ALA A 10 -28.92 9.47 -26.56
CA ALA A 10 -28.11 8.26 -26.47
C ALA A 10 -28.37 7.36 -27.71
N PRO A 11 -27.35 6.73 -28.30
CA PRO A 11 -27.56 5.79 -29.40
C PRO A 11 -28.28 4.53 -28.91
N ASP A 12 -29.22 4.04 -29.72
CA ASP A 12 -29.98 2.80 -29.48
C ASP A 12 -29.03 1.60 -29.31
N LEU A 13 -29.18 0.89 -28.19
CA LEU A 13 -28.48 -0.36 -27.95
C LEU A 13 -29.12 -1.48 -28.78
N PRO A 14 -28.34 -2.29 -29.51
CA PRO A 14 -28.89 -3.44 -30.23
C PRO A 14 -29.45 -4.49 -29.28
N ALA A 15 -30.51 -5.16 -29.74
CA ALA A 15 -31.28 -6.16 -29.04
C ALA A 15 -30.46 -7.35 -28.53
N GLU A 16 -30.91 -7.88 -27.39
CA GLU A 16 -30.46 -9.07 -26.66
C GLU A 16 -29.98 -10.22 -27.57
N ASP A 17 -28.67 -10.52 -27.54
CA ASP A 17 -28.13 -11.82 -27.96
C ASP A 17 -27.97 -12.73 -26.74
N ASN A 18 -28.80 -13.77 -26.73
CA ASN A 18 -28.95 -14.72 -25.65
C ASN A 18 -28.11 -15.96 -26.01
N GLY A 19 -26.81 -15.98 -25.68
CA GLY A 19 -26.00 -17.10 -26.20
C GLY A 19 -24.59 -17.36 -25.68
N LEU A 20 -24.10 -16.70 -24.63
CA LEU A 20 -22.96 -17.22 -23.86
C LEU A 20 -23.29 -17.17 -22.37
N ILE A 21 -24.18 -18.08 -21.94
CA ILE A 21 -24.26 -18.46 -20.53
C ILE A 21 -23.00 -19.25 -20.21
N LEU A 22 -21.90 -18.53 -19.96
CA LEU A 22 -20.79 -19.10 -19.21
C LEU A 22 -21.34 -19.44 -17.82
N PRO A 23 -21.25 -20.71 -17.36
CA PRO A 23 -21.78 -21.07 -16.07
C PRO A 23 -21.02 -20.27 -15.00
N ARG A 24 -21.69 -19.28 -14.40
CA ARG A 24 -21.22 -18.50 -13.23
C ARG A 24 -20.84 -19.38 -12.03
N ARG A 25 -21.14 -20.69 -12.10
CA ARG A 25 -20.81 -21.74 -11.14
C ARG A 25 -19.51 -22.52 -11.40
N SER A 26 -18.78 -22.30 -12.51
CA SER A 26 -17.50 -22.98 -12.76
C SER A 26 -16.25 -22.18 -12.37
N PHE A 27 -16.38 -20.88 -12.07
CA PHE A 27 -15.25 -20.10 -11.57
C PHE A 27 -15.05 -20.25 -10.05
N LEU A 28 -16.14 -20.56 -9.31
CA LEU A 28 -16.12 -20.73 -7.85
C LEU A 28 -15.79 -22.16 -7.37
N ARG A 29 -15.53 -23.10 -8.28
CA ARG A 29 -14.99 -24.44 -7.91
C ARG A 29 -13.46 -24.53 -8.00
N GLY A 30 -12.78 -23.48 -8.47
CA GLY A 30 -11.31 -23.43 -8.53
C GLY A 30 -10.66 -22.32 -7.69
N ALA A 31 -11.42 -21.36 -7.18
CA ALA A 31 -10.89 -20.20 -6.46
C ALA A 31 -11.84 -19.72 -5.34
N GLY A 32 -12.53 -20.66 -4.69
CA GLY A 32 -13.33 -20.37 -3.51
C GLY A 32 -12.45 -20.39 -2.27
N THR A 33 -12.34 -19.25 -1.59
CA THR A 33 -11.54 -19.01 -0.37
C THR A 33 -10.03 -19.21 -0.54
N LEU A 34 -9.32 -18.14 -0.93
CA LEU A 34 -8.02 -17.87 -0.29
C LEU A 34 -8.29 -17.52 1.18
N THR A 35 -8.79 -18.48 1.96
CA THR A 35 -8.42 -18.53 3.37
C THR A 35 -6.91 -18.62 3.34
N LEU A 36 -6.22 -17.63 3.92
CA LEU A 36 -4.85 -17.87 4.35
C LEU A 36 -4.86 -19.25 5.02
N SER A 37 -3.98 -20.14 4.58
CA SER A 37 -3.88 -21.46 5.21
C SER A 37 -3.77 -21.24 6.71
N ALA A 38 -4.35 -22.12 7.53
CA ALA A 38 -4.25 -21.99 8.99
C ALA A 38 -2.77 -21.81 9.44
N ALA A 39 -1.82 -22.33 8.67
CA ALA A 39 -0.39 -22.07 8.81
C ALA A 39 0.02 -20.61 8.57
N ALA A 40 -0.48 -19.93 7.53
CA ALA A 40 -0.16 -18.53 7.28
C ALA A 40 -0.76 -17.58 8.34
N VAL A 41 -1.94 -17.89 8.88
CA VAL A 41 -2.51 -17.17 10.03
C VAL A 41 -1.72 -17.47 11.32
N ALA A 42 -1.29 -18.71 11.54
CA ALA A 42 -0.48 -19.09 12.70
C ALA A 42 0.94 -18.46 12.69
N MET A 43 1.54 -18.29 11.51
CA MET A 43 2.82 -17.59 11.31
C MET A 43 2.68 -16.09 11.60
N LEU A 44 1.55 -15.48 11.24
CA LEU A 44 1.24 -14.08 11.57
C LEU A 44 0.87 -13.88 13.06
N ALA A 45 0.38 -14.92 13.73
CA ALA A 45 -0.02 -14.91 15.14
C ALA A 45 1.09 -15.38 16.12
N GLY A 46 2.30 -15.66 15.63
CA GLY A 46 3.43 -16.06 16.49
C GLY A 46 3.29 -17.44 17.14
N CYS A 47 2.49 -18.35 16.57
CA CYS A 47 2.44 -19.74 17.03
C CYS A 47 3.58 -20.53 16.34
N GLU A 48 4.76 -20.45 16.94
CA GLU A 48 5.99 -21.15 16.55
C GLU A 48 5.86 -22.68 16.72
N SER A 49 5.22 -23.38 15.78
CA SER A 49 5.47 -24.84 15.62
C SER A 49 4.76 -25.41 14.38
N ALA A 50 5.17 -25.04 13.16
CA ALA A 50 5.02 -25.88 11.95
C ALA A 50 5.50 -25.17 10.67
N ALA A 51 6.72 -24.63 10.65
CA ALA A 51 7.39 -24.34 9.39
C ALA A 51 8.90 -24.49 9.56
N ALA A 52 9.39 -25.73 9.42
CA ALA A 52 10.76 -25.94 8.96
C ALA A 52 10.82 -25.53 7.47
N GLY A 53 10.69 -24.23 7.22
CA GLY A 53 10.88 -23.59 5.93
C GLY A 53 12.05 -22.63 6.07
N SER A 54 13.07 -22.80 5.23
CA SER A 54 14.35 -22.08 5.18
C SER A 54 14.49 -20.94 6.20
N SER A 55 15.38 -21.11 7.19
CA SER A 55 15.83 -20.02 8.05
C SER A 55 16.07 -18.78 7.19
N ALA A 56 15.32 -17.70 7.42
CA ALA A 56 15.49 -16.48 6.65
C ALA A 56 16.95 -16.06 6.72
N SER A 57 17.52 -15.65 5.59
CA SER A 57 18.92 -15.30 5.56
C SER A 57 19.16 -13.99 6.31
N ALA A 58 20.42 -13.75 6.71
CA ALA A 58 20.80 -12.43 7.23
C ALA A 58 20.48 -11.30 6.22
N ALA A 59 20.47 -11.62 4.92
CA ALA A 59 20.05 -10.70 3.87
C ALA A 59 18.55 -10.38 3.95
N ASP A 60 17.68 -11.39 4.16
CA ASP A 60 16.24 -11.17 4.34
C ASP A 60 15.95 -10.27 5.55
N VAL A 61 16.62 -10.53 6.68
CA VAL A 61 16.51 -9.69 7.88
C VAL A 61 16.97 -8.25 7.61
N SER A 62 18.04 -8.07 6.84
CA SER A 62 18.50 -6.74 6.44
C SER A 62 17.49 -6.01 5.55
N ILE A 63 16.86 -6.71 4.60
CA ILE A 63 15.82 -6.13 3.74
C ILE A 63 14.61 -5.71 4.56
N LEU A 64 14.14 -6.56 5.48
CA LEU A 64 13.04 -6.24 6.39
C LEU A 64 13.33 -5.02 7.26
N ASN A 65 14.56 -4.89 7.77
CA ASN A 65 14.95 -3.73 8.56
C ASN A 65 15.04 -2.44 7.73
N THR A 66 15.46 -2.52 6.46
CA THR A 66 15.38 -1.38 5.55
C THR A 66 13.93 -0.95 5.31
N ALA A 67 13.03 -1.91 5.06
CA ALA A 67 11.60 -1.65 4.91
C ALA A 67 11.00 -1.04 6.19
N LEU A 68 11.31 -1.60 7.36
CA LEU A 68 10.86 -1.07 8.64
C LEU A 68 11.31 0.39 8.85
N GLY A 69 12.55 0.71 8.48
CA GLY A 69 13.05 2.08 8.53
C GLY A 69 12.24 3.05 7.66
N ALA A 70 11.83 2.61 6.47
CA ALA A 70 10.99 3.39 5.57
C ALA A 70 9.56 3.57 6.12
N GLU A 71 8.95 2.53 6.71
CA GLU A 71 7.63 2.67 7.35
C GLU A 71 7.66 3.66 8.51
N LEU A 72 8.71 3.62 9.34
CA LEU A 72 8.87 4.57 10.45
C LEU A 72 9.05 6.01 9.96
N GLU A 73 9.71 6.20 8.82
CA GLU A 73 9.82 7.50 8.14
C GLU A 73 8.45 7.98 7.62
N ALA A 74 7.68 7.10 6.97
CA ALA A 74 6.33 7.41 6.49
C ALA A 74 5.41 7.80 7.65
N ILE A 75 5.40 7.03 8.75
CA ILE A 75 4.62 7.35 9.96
C ILE A 75 4.92 8.76 10.46
N ALA A 76 6.21 9.13 10.51
CA ALA A 76 6.65 10.46 10.95
C ALA A 76 6.21 11.56 9.96
N ALA A 77 6.34 11.32 8.65
CA ALA A 77 5.93 12.26 7.61
C ALA A 77 4.41 12.52 7.65
N TYR A 78 3.60 11.47 7.78
CA TYR A 78 2.15 11.61 7.94
C TYR A 78 1.77 12.32 9.23
N GLN A 79 2.49 12.10 10.34
CA GLN A 79 2.26 12.84 11.58
C GLN A 79 2.45 14.35 11.35
N VAL A 80 3.58 14.71 10.73
CA VAL A 80 3.91 16.11 10.40
C VAL A 80 2.85 16.74 9.50
N GLY A 81 2.40 16.02 8.47
CA GLY A 81 1.33 16.47 7.59
C GLY A 81 0.00 16.66 8.32
N ALA A 82 -0.41 15.69 9.13
CA ALA A 82 -1.66 15.72 9.89
C ALA A 82 -1.70 16.85 10.93
N GLU A 83 -0.58 17.14 11.59
CA GLU A 83 -0.47 18.18 12.62
C GLU A 83 -0.16 19.57 12.07
N SER A 84 0.12 19.70 10.77
CA SER A 84 0.47 20.99 10.13
C SER A 84 -0.61 22.06 10.21
N GLY A 85 -1.88 21.66 10.42
CA GLY A 85 -3.04 22.55 10.32
C GLY A 85 -3.42 22.94 8.88
N LEU A 86 -2.73 22.40 7.87
CA LEU A 86 -2.96 22.71 6.45
C LEU A 86 -4.05 21.83 5.81
N LEU A 87 -4.34 20.67 6.39
CA LEU A 87 -5.28 19.69 5.82
C LEU A 87 -6.72 19.99 6.22
N ARG A 88 -7.63 20.03 5.24
CA ARG A 88 -9.07 20.02 5.51
C ARG A 88 -9.50 18.64 5.99
N LYS A 89 -10.58 18.60 6.77
CA LYS A 89 -11.07 17.39 7.45
C LYS A 89 -11.08 16.11 6.59
N PRO A 90 -11.63 16.07 5.35
CA PRO A 90 -11.62 14.83 4.56
C PRO A 90 -10.21 14.34 4.19
N VAL A 91 -9.28 15.25 3.93
CA VAL A 91 -7.89 14.90 3.61
C VAL A 91 -7.10 14.55 4.87
N LEU A 92 -7.39 15.21 5.99
CA LEU A 92 -6.84 14.83 7.28
C LEU A 92 -7.25 13.39 7.67
N ASP A 93 -8.50 13.02 7.45
CA ASP A 93 -8.99 11.67 7.73
C ASP A 93 -8.27 10.62 6.89
N LEU A 94 -8.04 10.92 5.61
CA LEU A 94 -7.22 10.08 4.73
C LEU A 94 -5.77 9.95 5.24
N ALA A 95 -5.14 11.07 5.60
CA ALA A 95 -3.78 11.07 6.12
C ALA A 95 -3.63 10.25 7.41
N VAL A 96 -4.61 10.35 8.32
CA VAL A 96 -4.63 9.56 9.56
C VAL A 96 -4.85 8.07 9.26
N GLN A 97 -5.69 7.73 8.28
CA GLN A 97 -5.89 6.35 7.85
C GLN A 97 -4.58 5.74 7.31
N PHE A 98 -3.91 6.43 6.38
CA PHE A 98 -2.66 5.94 5.78
C PHE A 98 -1.54 5.83 6.81
N GLN A 99 -1.45 6.79 7.73
CA GLN A 99 -0.56 6.65 8.89
C GLN A 99 -0.86 5.39 9.71
N GLY A 100 -2.14 5.02 9.86
CA GLY A 100 -2.56 3.78 10.49
C GLY A 100 -2.02 2.55 9.77
N HIS A 101 -2.16 2.50 8.44
CA HIS A 101 -1.63 1.40 7.63
C HIS A 101 -0.10 1.27 7.77
N HIS A 102 0.66 2.37 7.70
CA HIS A 102 2.12 2.30 7.92
C HIS A 102 2.49 1.81 9.33
N LYS A 103 1.70 2.15 10.37
CA LYS A 103 1.91 1.59 11.72
C LYS A 103 1.69 0.07 11.74
N GLU A 104 0.66 -0.41 11.05
CA GLU A 104 0.41 -1.85 10.91
C GLU A 104 1.55 -2.55 10.13
N HIS A 105 2.06 -1.92 9.06
CA HIS A 105 3.22 -2.40 8.31
C HIS A 105 4.47 -2.47 9.18
N ALA A 106 4.81 -1.38 9.88
CA ALA A 106 5.96 -1.31 10.78
C ALA A 106 5.88 -2.36 11.90
N ASP A 107 4.72 -2.54 12.50
CA ASP A 107 4.50 -3.55 13.55
C ASP A 107 4.71 -4.97 13.02
N LEU A 108 4.18 -5.27 11.83
CA LEU A 108 4.37 -6.57 11.18
C LEU A 108 5.85 -6.82 10.89
N LEU A 109 6.55 -5.86 10.29
CA LEU A 109 7.96 -5.96 9.95
C LEU A 109 8.83 -6.15 11.20
N ALA A 110 8.59 -5.36 12.25
CA ALA A 110 9.32 -5.46 13.51
C ALA A 110 9.11 -6.83 14.19
N LYS A 111 7.87 -7.34 14.22
CA LYS A 111 7.58 -8.69 14.73
C LYS A 111 8.29 -9.77 13.90
N THR A 112 8.26 -9.63 12.59
CA THR A 112 8.91 -10.57 11.67
C THR A 112 10.43 -10.59 11.88
N VAL A 113 11.08 -9.42 11.96
CA VAL A 113 12.52 -9.33 12.26
C VAL A 113 12.86 -10.03 13.58
N ARG A 114 12.07 -9.83 14.65
CA ARG A 114 12.28 -10.51 15.94
C ARG A 114 12.13 -12.03 15.81
N SER A 115 11.10 -12.50 15.11
CA SER A 115 10.85 -13.94 14.92
C SER A 115 11.98 -14.65 14.15
N LEU A 116 12.71 -13.90 13.33
CA LEU A 116 13.87 -14.38 12.59
C LEU A 116 15.18 -14.25 13.38
N GLY A 117 15.13 -13.88 14.66
CA GLY A 117 16.29 -13.67 15.52
C GLY A 117 17.04 -12.36 15.29
N GLY A 118 16.49 -11.46 14.47
CA GLY A 118 17.05 -10.14 14.21
C GLY A 118 16.63 -9.09 15.25
N ARG A 119 17.34 -7.95 15.26
CA ARG A 119 16.95 -6.76 16.02
C ARG A 119 16.25 -5.76 15.10
N PRO A 120 14.97 -5.40 15.36
CA PRO A 120 14.29 -4.36 14.61
C PRO A 120 15.03 -3.02 14.74
N VAL A 121 15.08 -2.25 13.67
CA VAL A 121 15.52 -0.86 13.73
C VAL A 121 14.50 0.00 14.47
N ASP A 122 15.01 1.00 15.20
CA ASP A 122 14.20 2.00 15.89
C ASP A 122 13.92 3.20 14.96
N ALA A 123 12.86 3.95 15.26
CA ALA A 123 12.60 5.21 14.58
C ALA A 123 13.78 6.17 14.79
N LYS A 124 14.12 6.96 13.76
CA LYS A 124 15.13 8.01 13.92
C LYS A 124 14.61 9.07 14.89
N LYS A 125 15.52 9.69 15.64
CA LYS A 125 15.18 10.82 16.52
C LYS A 125 14.65 12.01 15.74
N THR A 126 15.16 12.20 14.52
CA THR A 126 14.82 13.31 13.63
C THR A 126 14.79 12.81 12.19
N TYR A 127 13.87 13.35 11.42
CA TYR A 127 13.76 13.19 9.97
C TYR A 127 13.78 14.57 9.32
N ASP A 128 14.54 14.71 8.23
CA ASP A 128 14.73 15.98 7.54
C ASP A 128 13.67 16.16 6.45
N PHE A 129 12.43 16.45 6.87
CA PHE A 129 11.34 16.74 5.94
C PHE A 129 11.35 18.21 5.51
N PRO A 130 10.94 18.54 4.27
CA PRO A 130 10.91 19.92 3.75
C PRO A 130 9.69 20.70 4.28
N VAL A 131 9.49 20.73 5.60
CA VAL A 131 8.33 21.34 6.28
C VAL A 131 8.22 22.84 6.00
N ASP A 132 9.35 23.50 5.75
CA ASP A 132 9.45 24.89 5.35
C ASP A 132 8.85 25.16 3.96
N GLN A 133 8.70 24.14 3.13
CA GLN A 133 8.10 24.23 1.79
C GLN A 133 6.62 23.86 1.76
N LEU A 134 6.08 23.23 2.83
CA LEU A 134 4.68 22.85 2.91
C LEU A 134 3.83 24.05 3.33
N LYS A 135 3.14 24.69 2.37
CA LYS A 135 2.33 25.92 2.62
C LYS A 135 0.84 25.74 2.40
N SER A 136 0.44 24.63 1.80
CA SER A 136 -0.94 24.32 1.48
C SER A 136 -1.23 22.83 1.62
N GLN A 137 -2.52 22.47 1.64
CA GLN A 137 -2.96 21.08 1.56
C GLN A 137 -2.36 20.34 0.36
N ASN A 138 -2.24 21.01 -0.79
CA ASN A 138 -1.70 20.40 -2.00
C ASN A 138 -0.19 20.14 -1.87
N ASP A 139 0.55 20.98 -1.15
CA ASP A 139 1.98 20.72 -0.89
C ASP A 139 2.14 19.50 0.01
N VAL A 140 1.31 19.38 1.06
CA VAL A 140 1.33 18.21 1.95
C VAL A 140 0.95 16.92 1.19
N LEU A 141 -0.12 16.97 0.39
CA LEU A 141 -0.54 15.85 -0.45
C LEU A 141 0.51 15.49 -1.50
N GLY A 142 1.17 16.47 -2.10
CA GLY A 142 2.23 16.27 -3.08
C GLY A 142 3.47 15.64 -2.46
N PHE A 143 3.85 16.09 -1.26
CA PHE A 143 4.92 15.49 -0.47
C PHE A 143 4.61 14.04 -0.11
N ALA A 144 3.42 13.76 0.44
CA ALA A 144 2.97 12.40 0.74
C ALA A 144 2.96 11.51 -0.51
N ALA A 145 2.41 11.99 -1.63
CA ALA A 145 2.39 11.24 -2.89
C ALA A 145 3.81 10.94 -3.43
N GLY A 146 4.77 11.82 -3.14
CA GLY A 146 6.18 11.58 -3.44
C GLY A 146 6.79 10.46 -2.60
N LEU A 147 6.46 10.42 -1.30
CA LEU A 147 6.87 9.34 -0.39
C LEU A 147 6.28 8.00 -0.83
N GLU A 148 4.97 7.94 -1.12
CA GLU A 148 4.35 6.68 -1.56
C GLU A 148 4.93 6.15 -2.85
N LYS A 149 5.19 7.05 -3.82
CA LYS A 149 5.86 6.65 -5.05
C LYS A 149 7.24 6.06 -4.76
N GLY A 150 8.00 6.67 -3.85
CA GLY A 150 9.31 6.16 -3.41
C GLY A 150 9.20 4.80 -2.72
N ALA A 151 8.19 4.60 -1.87
CA ALA A 151 7.91 3.34 -1.19
C ALA A 151 7.57 2.23 -2.20
N VAL A 152 6.74 2.53 -3.19
CA VAL A 152 6.42 1.61 -4.31
C VAL A 152 7.70 1.17 -5.03
N SER A 153 8.58 2.09 -5.41
CA SER A 153 9.86 1.76 -6.05
C SER A 153 10.74 0.89 -5.14
N ALA A 154 10.82 1.23 -3.84
CA ALA A 154 11.64 0.53 -2.87
C ALA A 154 11.17 -0.92 -2.67
N TYR A 155 9.87 -1.13 -2.44
CA TYR A 155 9.31 -2.48 -2.28
C TYR A 155 9.40 -3.28 -3.56
N LEU A 156 9.13 -2.69 -4.73
CA LEU A 156 9.28 -3.39 -6.02
C LEU A 156 10.72 -3.87 -6.22
N GLY A 157 11.71 -3.05 -5.88
CA GLY A 157 13.13 -3.42 -5.93
C GLY A 157 13.52 -4.47 -4.88
N ALA A 158 12.87 -4.48 -3.71
CA ALA A 158 13.18 -5.40 -2.61
C ALA A 158 12.56 -6.80 -2.77
N VAL A 159 11.33 -6.90 -3.29
CA VAL A 159 10.60 -8.17 -3.48
C VAL A 159 11.44 -9.28 -4.14
N PRO A 160 12.17 -9.05 -5.25
CA PRO A 160 12.97 -10.10 -5.88
C PRO A 160 14.22 -10.49 -5.08
N LEU A 161 14.66 -9.66 -4.12
CA LEU A 161 15.89 -9.88 -3.33
C LEU A 161 15.69 -10.81 -2.14
N PHE A 162 14.46 -10.92 -1.63
CA PHE A 162 14.14 -11.89 -0.60
C PHE A 162 14.51 -13.29 -1.09
N GLN A 163 15.09 -14.13 -0.23
CA GLN A 163 15.31 -15.55 -0.50
C GLN A 163 14.06 -16.35 -0.11
N ASN A 164 13.50 -16.04 1.07
CA ASN A 164 12.24 -16.62 1.53
C ASN A 164 11.04 -16.07 0.72
N ARG A 165 10.27 -16.97 0.09
CA ARG A 165 9.12 -16.59 -0.76
C ARG A 165 7.93 -16.05 0.03
N ASP A 166 7.74 -16.49 1.26
CA ASP A 166 6.64 -16.00 2.09
C ASP A 166 6.91 -14.54 2.52
N LEU A 167 8.17 -14.21 2.82
CA LEU A 167 8.59 -12.82 3.05
C LEU A 167 8.43 -11.96 1.79
N ALA A 168 8.84 -12.49 0.63
CA ALA A 168 8.65 -11.81 -0.64
C ALA A 168 7.17 -11.50 -0.92
N LYS A 169 6.28 -12.46 -0.62
CA LYS A 169 4.84 -12.30 -0.78
C LYS A 169 4.27 -11.26 0.20
N ALA A 170 4.72 -11.25 1.45
CA ALA A 170 4.31 -10.24 2.43
C ALA A 170 4.76 -8.83 1.98
N ALA A 171 6.00 -8.66 1.55
CA ALA A 171 6.51 -7.40 1.01
C ALA A 171 5.76 -6.95 -0.25
N ALA A 172 5.39 -7.88 -1.14
CA ALA A 172 4.57 -7.58 -2.32
C ALA A 172 3.12 -7.18 -1.96
N SER A 173 2.60 -7.64 -0.81
CA SER A 173 1.30 -7.16 -0.30
C SER A 173 1.38 -5.71 0.15
N ILE A 174 2.45 -5.33 0.84
CA ILE A 174 2.70 -3.94 1.26
C ILE A 174 2.86 -3.05 0.01
N LEU A 175 3.68 -3.48 -0.97
CA LEU A 175 3.81 -2.80 -2.28
C LEU A 175 2.45 -2.45 -2.91
N GLY A 176 1.50 -3.39 -2.87
CA GLY A 176 0.16 -3.17 -3.40
C GLY A 176 -0.60 -2.07 -2.66
N ASP A 177 -0.45 -2.00 -1.33
CA ASP A 177 -1.05 -0.96 -0.49
C ASP A 177 -0.42 0.41 -0.73
N GLU A 178 0.91 0.50 -0.78
CA GLU A 178 1.61 1.77 -1.07
C GLU A 178 1.22 2.33 -2.45
N ALA A 179 1.02 1.44 -3.44
CA ALA A 179 0.52 1.84 -4.75
C ALA A 179 -0.92 2.38 -4.70
N MET A 180 -1.78 1.82 -3.83
CA MET A 180 -3.12 2.34 -3.60
C MET A 180 -3.10 3.70 -2.90
N HIS A 181 -2.25 3.88 -1.87
CA HIS A 181 -2.08 5.18 -1.20
C HIS A 181 -1.66 6.24 -2.22
N TRP A 182 -0.65 5.92 -3.04
CA TRP A 182 -0.19 6.80 -4.10
C TRP A 182 -1.32 7.20 -5.05
N ALA A 183 -2.09 6.22 -5.55
CA ALA A 183 -3.21 6.47 -6.45
C ALA A 183 -4.27 7.38 -5.82
N VAL A 184 -4.63 7.14 -4.55
CA VAL A 184 -5.64 7.93 -3.84
C VAL A 184 -5.15 9.36 -3.58
N LEU A 185 -3.88 9.56 -3.22
CA LEU A 185 -3.30 10.90 -3.05
C LEU A 185 -3.29 11.68 -4.36
N ARG A 186 -2.95 11.02 -5.47
CA ARG A 186 -3.04 11.62 -6.81
C ARG A 186 -4.46 12.03 -7.16
N ASN A 187 -5.44 11.18 -6.84
CA ASN A 187 -6.85 11.53 -7.00
C ASN A 187 -7.25 12.75 -6.14
N ALA A 188 -6.81 12.80 -4.88
CA ALA A 188 -7.07 13.94 -3.99
C ALA A 188 -6.43 15.25 -4.49
N LEU A 189 -5.32 15.16 -5.23
CA LEU A 189 -4.66 16.27 -5.93
C LEU A 189 -5.34 16.66 -7.26
N GLY A 190 -6.38 15.95 -7.69
CA GLY A 190 -7.01 16.16 -9.00
C GLY A 190 -6.14 15.70 -10.19
N GLN A 191 -5.20 14.79 -9.94
CA GLN A 191 -4.30 14.21 -10.95
C GLN A 191 -4.81 12.85 -11.42
N ASN A 192 -4.28 12.34 -12.55
CA ASN A 192 -4.54 10.95 -12.96
C ASN A 192 -4.05 9.97 -11.87
N PRO A 193 -4.93 9.16 -11.25
CA PRO A 193 -4.58 8.23 -10.17
C PRO A 193 -3.68 7.08 -10.59
N VAL A 194 -3.76 6.65 -11.86
CA VAL A 194 -2.97 5.55 -12.42
C VAL A 194 -2.22 6.07 -13.64
N PRO A 195 -1.15 6.86 -13.44
CA PRO A 195 -0.50 7.61 -14.51
C PRO A 195 0.36 6.75 -15.44
N VAL A 196 0.72 5.53 -15.01
CA VAL A 196 1.64 4.63 -15.72
C VAL A 196 1.13 3.19 -15.61
N ALA A 197 1.46 2.36 -16.61
CA ALA A 197 1.13 0.94 -16.61
C ALA A 197 2.10 0.09 -15.77
N PHE A 198 3.32 0.58 -15.56
CA PHE A 198 4.37 -0.07 -14.78
C PHE A 198 4.93 0.91 -13.78
N VAL A 199 5.01 0.49 -12.53
CA VAL A 199 5.73 1.21 -11.48
C VAL A 199 7.21 0.81 -11.53
N SER A 200 8.08 1.71 -11.09
CA SER A 200 9.54 1.58 -11.15
C SER A 200 10.15 2.14 -9.88
#